data_AF-A0A3R8T6U2-F1
#
_entry.id   AF-A0A3R8T6U2-F1
#
_cell.length_a   1.000
_cell.length_b   1.000
_cell.length_c   1.000
_cell.angle_alpha   90.00
_cell.angle_beta   90.00
_cell.angle_gamma   90.00
#
_symmetry.space_group_name_H-M   'P 1'
#
loop_
_entity.id
_entity.type
_entity.pdbx_description
1 polymer ?
#
loop_
_entity_poly.entity_id
_entity_poly.type
_entity_poly.pdbx_seq_one_letter_code
_entity_poly.pdbx_strand_id
1 'polypeptide(L)'
;MKEIITLAFPITVDGHEYAELTMRRPKVRDRLMVDKADISESESEIRYFSHLCEVSPDIIEELDWSDFVKLRETLQAFLVSRQSA
;
A
#
# COMPACT_ATOMS: atom_id res chain seq x y z
N MET A 1 -4.13 13.62 -5.22
CA MET A 1 -3.65 12.76 -6.32
C MET A 1 -3.53 11.35 -5.79
N LYS A 2 -4.15 10.40 -6.49
CA LYS A 2 -4.04 8.97 -6.24
C LYS A 2 -3.33 8.37 -7.46
N GLU A 3 -2.47 7.39 -7.25
CA GLU A 3 -1.80 6.63 -8.32
C GLU A 3 -2.51 5.30 -8.48
N ILE A 4 -2.72 4.86 -9.71
CA ILE A 4 -3.32 3.56 -10.01
C ILE A 4 -2.18 2.61 -10.33
N ILE A 5 -2.11 1.53 -9.57
CA ILE A 5 -1.11 0.47 -9.68
C ILE A 5 -1.81 -0.76 -10.23
N THR A 6 -1.48 -1.14 -11.46
CA THR A 6 -2.00 -2.37 -12.07
C THR A 6 -1.24 -3.58 -11.50
N LEU A 7 -1.99 -4.49 -10.89
CA LEU A 7 -1.46 -5.73 -10.35
C LEU A 7 -1.07 -6.66 -11.50
N ALA A 8 0.10 -7.30 -11.40
CA ALA A 8 0.52 -8.33 -12.34
C ALA A 8 -0.28 -9.61 -12.09
N PHE A 9 -0.58 -9.89 -10.82
CA PHE A 9 -1.37 -11.02 -10.40
C PHE A 9 -2.65 -10.50 -9.73
N PRO A 10 -3.79 -10.48 -10.45
CA PRO A 10 -5.04 -10.09 -9.84
C PRO A 10 -5.41 -11.08 -8.74
N ILE A 11 -5.88 -10.56 -7.62
CA ILE A 11 -6.30 -11.35 -6.46
C ILE A 11 -7.80 -11.21 -6.24
N THR A 12 -8.43 -12.26 -5.72
CA THR A 12 -9.87 -12.26 -5.46
C THR A 12 -10.11 -12.36 -3.97
N VAL A 13 -10.55 -11.27 -3.35
CA VAL A 13 -10.82 -11.20 -1.91
C VAL A 13 -12.27 -10.79 -1.69
N ASP A 14 -12.99 -11.47 -0.80
CA ASP A 14 -14.42 -11.26 -0.55
C ASP A 14 -15.30 -11.34 -1.82
N GLY A 15 -14.89 -12.12 -2.82
CA GLY A 15 -15.59 -12.25 -4.10
C GLY A 15 -15.43 -11.04 -5.05
N HIS A 16 -14.56 -10.10 -4.70
CA HIS A 16 -14.15 -8.99 -5.55
C HIS A 16 -12.78 -9.28 -6.16
N GLU A 17 -12.70 -9.20 -7.49
CA GLU A 17 -11.42 -9.29 -8.20
C GLU A 17 -10.72 -7.92 -8.19
N TYR A 18 -9.53 -7.90 -7.61
CA TYR A 18 -8.65 -6.74 -7.58
C TYR A 18 -7.57 -6.95 -8.63
N ALA A 19 -7.74 -6.31 -9.80
CA ALA A 19 -6.72 -6.22 -10.84
C ALA A 19 -5.90 -4.92 -10.74
N GLU A 20 -6.44 -3.91 -10.06
CA GLU A 20 -5.83 -2.58 -9.94
C GLU A 20 -6.03 -2.07 -8.52
N LEU A 21 -4.96 -1.53 -7.91
CA LEU A 21 -5.02 -0.88 -6.61
C LEU A 21 -4.77 0.61 -6.77
N THR A 22 -5.54 1.41 -6.05
CA THR A 22 -5.38 2.86 -6.06
C THR A 22 -4.66 3.29 -4.78
N MET A 23 -3.42 3.77 -4.90
CA MET A 23 -2.65 4.25 -3.75
C MET A 23 -2.77 5.77 -3.61
N ARG A 24 -3.17 6.23 -2.43
CA ARG A 24 -3.12 7.66 -2.07
C ARG A 24 -1.75 8.04 -1.51
N ARG A 25 -1.39 9.33 -1.62
CA ARG A 25 -0.14 9.84 -1.02
C ARG A 25 -0.11 9.59 0.50
N PRO A 26 1.02 9.08 1.03
CA PRO A 26 1.19 8.88 2.46
C PRO A 26 1.19 10.22 3.20
N LYS A 27 0.50 10.27 4.33
CA LYS A 27 0.56 11.41 5.26
C LYS A 27 1.34 11.01 6.50
N VAL A 28 1.89 12.00 7.19
CA VAL A 28 2.56 11.82 8.48
C VAL A 28 1.64 11.12 9.49
N ARG A 29 0.33 11.39 9.42
CA ARG A 29 -0.68 10.72 10.26
C ARG A 29 -0.72 9.20 10.05
N ASP A 30 -0.50 8.73 8.83
CA ASP A 30 -0.50 7.30 8.52
C ASP A 30 0.75 6.64 9.12
N ARG A 31 1.91 7.29 9.01
CA ARG A 31 3.19 6.82 9.61
C ARG A 31 3.07 6.74 11.13
N LEU A 32 2.50 7.77 11.76
CA LEU A 32 2.29 7.80 13.21
C LEU A 32 1.26 6.77 13.69
N MET A 33 0.33 6.34 12.83
CA MET A 33 -0.65 5.33 13.22
C MET A 33 -0.01 3.95 13.37
N VAL A 34 0.88 3.58 12.45
CA VAL A 34 1.61 2.31 12.51
C VAL A 34 2.72 2.34 13.55
N ASP A 35 3.41 3.48 13.72
CA ASP A 35 4.42 3.67 14.77
C ASP A 35 3.83 3.59 16.19
N LYS A 36 2.58 4.03 16.37
CA LYS A 36 1.84 3.89 17.63
C LYS A 36 1.20 2.52 17.83
N ALA A 37 1.13 1.71 16.78
CA ALA A 37 0.59 0.36 16.89
C ALA A 37 1.72 -0.53 17.44
N ASP A 38 1.50 -1.12 18.61
CA ASP A 38 2.41 -2.09 19.23
C ASP A 38 2.26 -3.46 18.52
N ILE A 39 2.53 -3.47 17.22
CA ILE A 39 2.42 -4.63 16.32
C ILE A 39 3.76 -4.89 15.65
N SER A 40 3.96 -6.12 15.17
CA SER A 40 5.18 -6.50 14.47
C SER A 40 5.46 -5.61 13.25
N GLU A 41 6.72 -5.44 12.88
CA GLU A 41 7.12 -4.62 11.73
C GLU A 41 6.40 -5.06 10.44
N SER A 42 6.23 -6.38 10.25
CA SER A 42 5.49 -6.94 9.12
C SER A 42 4.01 -6.53 9.11
N GLU A 43 3.33 -6.61 10.25
CA GLU A 43 1.92 -6.20 10.38
C GLU A 43 1.75 -4.68 10.24
N SER A 44 2.70 -3.91 10.78
CA SER A 44 2.75 -2.46 10.61
C SER A 44 2.83 -2.08 9.13
N GLU A 45 3.65 -2.78 8.36
CA GLU A 45 3.81 -2.51 6.93
C GLU A 45 2.51 -2.85 6.16
N ILE A 46 1.89 -4.00 6.44
CA ILE A 46 0.59 -4.40 5.86
C ILE A 46 -0.48 -3.35 6.16
N ARG A 47 -0.64 -2.95 7.42
CA ARG A 47 -1.61 -1.91 7.81
C ARG A 47 -1.30 -0.57 7.15
N TYR A 48 -0.03 -0.22 7.02
CA TYR A 48 0.37 1.00 6.34
C TYR A 48 -0.12 0.99 4.89
N PHE A 49 0.17 -0.06 4.13
CA PHE A 49 -0.24 -0.18 2.74
C PHE A 49 -1.75 -0.29 2.57
N SER A 50 -2.43 -1.04 3.44
CA SER A 50 -3.89 -1.13 3.50
C SER A 50 -4.52 0.26 3.63
N HIS A 51 -4.03 1.09 4.56
CA HIS A 51 -4.52 2.45 4.75
C HIS A 51 -4.24 3.38 3.55
N LEU A 52 -3.14 3.16 2.83
CA LEU A 52 -2.79 3.95 1.64
C LEU A 52 -3.60 3.53 0.41
N CYS A 53 -3.87 2.24 0.27
CA CYS A 53 -4.65 1.70 -0.84
C CYS A 53 -6.17 1.71 -0.57
N GLU A 54 -6.57 2.05 0.66
CA GLU A 54 -7.97 2.03 1.12
C GLU A 54 -8.60 0.63 0.96
N VAL A 55 -7.81 -0.42 1.18
CA VAL A 55 -8.20 -1.83 1.10
C VAL A 55 -7.98 -2.54 2.42
N SER A 56 -8.57 -3.72 2.61
CA SER A 56 -8.35 -4.55 3.81
C SER A 56 -6.90 -5.05 3.88
N PRO A 57 -6.35 -5.24 5.10
CA PRO A 57 -5.01 -5.83 5.28
C PRO A 57 -4.89 -7.22 4.64
N ASP A 58 -5.96 -8.03 4.66
CA ASP A 58 -6.02 -9.34 4.00
C ASP A 58 -5.69 -9.25 2.49
N ILE A 59 -6.10 -8.16 1.83
CA ILE A 59 -5.79 -7.95 0.41
C ILE A 59 -4.29 -7.80 0.23
N ILE A 60 -3.65 -7.01 1.09
CA ILE A 60 -2.20 -6.78 1.04
C ILE A 60 -1.42 -8.06 1.38
N GLU A 61 -1.96 -8.90 2.25
CA GLU A 61 -1.38 -10.21 2.60
C GLU A 61 -1.48 -11.24 1.48
N GLU A 62 -2.58 -11.23 0.72
CA GLU A 62 -2.79 -12.10 -0.44
C GLU A 62 -2.05 -11.63 -1.69
N LEU A 63 -1.52 -10.40 -1.70
CA LEU A 63 -0.76 -9.88 -2.85
C LEU A 63 0.51 -10.68 -3.10
N ASP A 64 0.79 -10.91 -4.39
CA ASP A 64 2.07 -11.45 -4.79
C ASP A 64 3.22 -10.50 -4.40
N TRP A 65 4.36 -11.08 -4.04
CA TRP A 65 5.55 -10.32 -3.67
C TRP A 65 5.97 -9.31 -4.73
N SER A 66 5.76 -9.63 -6.02
CA SER A 66 6.04 -8.75 -7.15
C SER A 66 5.20 -7.48 -7.12
N ASP A 67 3.91 -7.60 -6.79
CA ASP A 67 3.01 -6.46 -6.68
C ASP A 67 3.24 -5.67 -5.39
N PHE A 68 3.61 -6.36 -4.31
CA PHE A 68 4.08 -5.70 -3.08
C PHE A 68 5.32 -4.83 -3.32
N VAL A 69 6.27 -5.30 -4.14
CA VAL A 69 7.43 -4.48 -4.55
C VAL A 69 6.98 -3.21 -5.30
N LYS A 70 6.06 -3.30 -6.26
CA LYS A 70 5.55 -2.13 -6.99
C LYS A 70 4.88 -1.10 -6.06
N LEU A 71 4.14 -1.56 -5.06
CA LEU A 71 3.54 -0.70 -4.03
C LEU A 71 4.61 0.08 -3.27
N ARG A 72 5.70 -0.59 -2.88
CA ARG A 72 6.86 0.06 -2.23
C ARG A 72 7.56 1.05 -3.15
N GLU A 73 7.73 0.72 -4.43
CA GLU A 73 8.32 1.63 -5.42
C GLU A 73 7.48 2.89 -5.61
N THR A 74 6.16 2.73 -5.72
CA THR A 74 5.21 3.86 -5.84
C THR A 74 5.24 4.73 -4.58
N LEU A 75 5.30 4.13 -3.41
CA LEU A 75 5.48 4.84 -2.14
C LEU A 75 6.78 5.66 -2.14
N GLN A 76 7.88 5.06 -2.60
CA GLN A 76 9.17 5.74 -2.70
C GLN A 76 9.14 6.87 -3.73
N ALA A 77 8.47 6.67 -4.87
CA ALA A 77 8.25 7.72 -5.85
C ALA A 77 7.49 8.91 -5.24
N PHE A 78 6.48 8.69 -4.41
CA PHE A 78 5.77 9.78 -3.72
C PHE A 78 6.68 10.58 -2.76
N LEU A 79 7.62 9.91 -2.09
CA LEU A 79 8.58 10.54 -1.18
C LEU A 79 9.65 11.34 -1.95
N VAL A 80 10.13 10.79 -3.08
CA VAL A 80 11.17 11.39 -3.93
C VAL A 80 10.62 12.53 -4.79
N SER A 81 9.35 12.49 -5.21
CA SER A 81 8.70 13.49 -6.07
C SER A 81 8.53 14.89 -5.43
N ARG A 82 9.20 15.16 -4.31
CA ARG A 82 9.39 16.50 -3.72
C ARG A 82 10.83 17.03 -3.80
N GLN A 83 11.72 16.39 -4.58
CA GLN A 83 13.03 16.92 -4.95
C GLN A 83 13.05 17.33 -6.43
N SER A 84 12.18 18.26 -6.80
CA SER A 84 12.27 19.03 -8.04
C SER A 84 11.43 20.30 -7.87
N ALA A 85 11.95 21.24 -7.08
CA ALA A 85 11.54 22.64 -7.06
C ALA A 85 12.74 23.48 -6.62
#